data_AF-A0A2V8PK59-F1
#
_entry.id   AF-A0A2V8PK59-F1
#
_cell.length_a   1.000
_cell.length_b   1.000
_cell.length_c   1.000
_cell.angle_alpha   90.00
_cell.angle_beta   90.00
_cell.angle_gamma   90.00
#
_symmetry.space_group_name_H-M   'P 1'
#
loop_
_entity.id
_entity.type
_entity.pdbx_description
1 polymer ?
#
loop_
_entity_poly.entity_id
_entity_poly.type
_entity_poly.pdbx_seq_one_letter_code
_entity_poly.pdbx_strand_id
1 'polypeptide(L)'
;MRQIFTISLLFSTIRLSTPLVLAALGGLYSERSGVINIALEGLMLAGAFTAASVTYYASSPWVGLGAAILAGALVAYIIALASIRFKADQVVTGTGINIMFLGLPAVLSGALFLSSGSTPQIPKENLLPTLYRFVPAFPDTFCIGRLSDCGSGPSAKIRKRRMPPAWASIAFVT
;
A
#
# COMPACT_ATOMS: atom_id res chain seq x y z
N MET A 1 10.13 -28.25 8.00
CA MET A 1 10.76 -27.62 6.82
C MET A 1 9.93 -27.68 5.53
N ARG A 2 8.90 -28.54 5.37
CA ARG A 2 8.02 -28.52 4.17
C ARG A 2 6.94 -27.43 4.12
N GLN A 3 6.76 -26.67 5.20
CA GLN A 3 5.74 -25.60 5.33
C GLN A 3 6.22 -24.22 4.81
N ILE A 4 7.35 -24.16 4.10
CA ILE A 4 7.90 -22.90 3.58
C ILE A 4 7.27 -22.58 2.21
N PHE A 5 6.93 -23.62 1.44
CA PHE A 5 6.18 -23.52 0.17
C PHE A 5 4.68 -23.69 0.41
N THR A 6 4.12 -22.89 1.31
CA THR A 6 2.67 -22.83 1.49
C THR A 6 2.08 -21.93 0.41
N ILE A 7 0.95 -22.35 -0.16
CA ILE A 7 0.19 -21.62 -1.20
C ILE A 7 -0.10 -20.17 -0.76
N SER A 8 -0.29 -19.93 0.54
CA SER A 8 -0.48 -18.60 1.11
C SER A 8 0.71 -17.65 0.92
N LEU A 9 1.95 -18.16 0.92
CA LEU A 9 3.15 -17.34 0.68
C LEU A 9 3.15 -16.87 -0.78
N LEU A 10 2.91 -17.78 -1.72
CA LEU A 10 2.77 -17.48 -3.15
C LEU A 10 1.72 -16.39 -3.41
N PHE A 11 0.55 -16.48 -2.77
CA PHE A 11 -0.47 -15.45 -2.90
C PHE A 11 -0.04 -14.09 -2.35
N SER A 12 0.63 -14.05 -1.21
CA SER A 12 1.16 -12.80 -0.64
C SER A 12 2.23 -12.16 -1.53
N THR A 13 3.12 -12.96 -2.11
CA THR A 13 4.16 -12.47 -3.03
C THR A 13 3.54 -11.81 -4.26
N ILE A 14 2.53 -12.42 -4.89
CA ILE A 14 1.87 -11.87 -6.09
C ILE A 14 1.14 -10.55 -5.75
N ARG A 15 0.47 -10.49 -4.60
CA ARG A 15 -0.24 -9.27 -4.16
C ARG A 15 0.71 -8.11 -3.93
N LEU A 16 1.86 -8.36 -3.29
CA LEU A 16 2.86 -7.33 -3.01
C LEU A 16 3.69 -6.95 -4.25
N SER A 17 3.98 -7.91 -5.14
CA SER A 17 4.77 -7.61 -6.34
C SER A 17 4.03 -6.73 -7.35
N THR A 18 2.70 -6.82 -7.40
CA THR A 18 1.87 -6.05 -8.35
C THR A 18 2.11 -4.53 -8.26
N PRO A 19 1.96 -3.86 -7.10
CA PRO A 19 2.25 -2.43 -6.98
C PRO A 19 3.74 -2.10 -7.18
N LEU A 20 4.64 -3.01 -6.79
CA LEU A 20 6.09 -2.87 -6.98
C LEU A 20 6.47 -2.85 -8.47
N VAL A 21 5.87 -3.73 -9.30
CA VAL A 21 6.09 -3.74 -10.76
C VAL A 21 5.56 -2.46 -11.39
N LEU A 22 4.38 -1.98 -10.97
CA LEU A 22 3.83 -0.70 -11.44
C LEU A 22 4.74 0.48 -11.09
N ALA A 23 5.28 0.50 -9.87
CA ALA A 23 6.25 1.52 -9.45
C ALA A 23 7.56 1.43 -10.24
N ALA A 24 8.09 0.22 -10.47
CA ALA A 24 9.30 -0.02 -11.24
C ALA A 24 9.16 0.45 -12.70
N LEU A 25 8.00 0.24 -13.32
CA LEU A 25 7.71 0.78 -14.66
C LEU A 25 7.81 2.32 -14.67
N GLY A 26 7.28 2.99 -13.64
CA GLY A 26 7.45 4.44 -13.47
C GLY A 26 8.92 4.86 -13.31
N GLY A 27 9.69 4.10 -12.54
CA GLY A 27 11.14 4.29 -12.40
C GLY A 27 11.91 4.15 -13.71
N LEU A 28 11.58 3.13 -14.52
CA LEU A 28 12.18 2.93 -15.84
C LEU A 28 11.94 4.11 -16.77
N TYR A 29 10.75 4.73 -16.75
CA TYR A 29 10.49 5.95 -17.52
C TYR A 29 11.36 7.12 -17.04
N SER A 30 11.60 7.25 -15.73
CA SER A 30 12.49 8.27 -15.17
C SER A 30 13.94 8.07 -15.64
N GLU A 31 14.45 6.85 -15.60
CA GLU A 31 15.81 6.53 -16.05
C GLU A 31 16.00 6.82 -17.54
N ARG A 32 14.97 6.58 -18.36
CA ARG A 32 15.00 6.91 -19.80
C ARG A 32 15.07 8.42 -20.05
N SER A 33 14.62 9.25 -19.12
CA SER A 33 14.77 10.71 -19.15
C SER A 33 16.12 11.22 -18.62
N GLY A 34 16.99 10.33 -18.14
CA GLY A 34 18.31 10.67 -17.60
C GLY A 34 18.31 11.03 -16.11
N VAL A 35 17.21 10.74 -15.39
CA VAL A 35 17.09 11.00 -13.95
C VAL A 35 16.83 9.69 -13.21
N ILE A 36 17.78 9.27 -12.38
CA ILE A 36 17.65 8.00 -11.63
C ILE A 36 16.75 8.26 -10.41
N ASN A 37 15.64 7.53 -10.32
CA ASN A 37 14.69 7.71 -9.22
C ASN A 37 14.89 6.66 -8.11
N ILE A 38 15.73 6.99 -7.13
CA ILE A 38 16.01 6.14 -5.96
C ILE A 38 14.95 6.31 -4.87
N ALA A 39 14.12 7.35 -4.95
CA ALA A 39 13.12 7.70 -3.94
C ALA A 39 11.78 6.92 -4.04
N LEU A 40 11.74 5.84 -4.83
CA LEU A 40 10.49 5.13 -5.15
C LEU A 40 9.78 4.58 -3.91
N GLU A 41 10.51 4.07 -2.92
CA GLU A 41 9.94 3.58 -1.67
C GLU A 41 9.26 4.71 -0.88
N GLY A 42 9.92 5.86 -0.76
CA GLY A 42 9.39 7.03 -0.08
C GLY A 42 8.16 7.58 -0.79
N LEU A 43 8.15 7.60 -2.12
CA LEU A 43 6.99 7.99 -2.94
C LEU A 43 5.79 7.05 -2.73
N MET A 44 6.03 5.74 -2.64
CA MET A 44 4.98 4.76 -2.34
C MET A 44 4.40 4.97 -0.94
N LEU A 45 5.24 5.18 0.08
CA LEU A 45 4.80 5.44 1.45
C LEU A 45 4.03 6.77 1.57
N ALA A 46 4.51 7.83 0.91
CA ALA A 46 3.84 9.12 0.85
C ALA A 46 2.44 9.01 0.23
N GLY A 47 2.33 8.31 -0.91
CA GLY A 47 1.07 8.07 -1.60
C GLY A 47 0.10 7.23 -0.79
N ALA A 48 0.56 6.11 -0.24
CA ALA A 48 -0.25 5.19 0.56
C ALA A 48 -0.81 5.88 1.82
N PHE A 49 0.04 6.61 2.55
CA PHE A 49 -0.39 7.35 3.75
C PHE A 49 -1.41 8.44 3.41
N THR A 50 -1.17 9.21 2.35
CA THR A 50 -2.08 10.27 1.93
C THR A 50 -3.41 9.71 1.45
N ALA A 51 -3.39 8.63 0.66
CA ALA A 51 -4.59 7.94 0.19
C ALA A 51 -5.45 7.47 1.38
N ALA A 52 -4.82 6.79 2.35
CA ALA A 52 -5.51 6.28 3.53
C ALA A 52 -6.09 7.40 4.39
N SER A 53 -5.30 8.44 4.65
CA SER A 53 -5.73 9.57 5.48
C SER A 53 -6.87 10.36 4.85
N VAL A 54 -6.79 10.66 3.56
CA VAL A 54 -7.83 11.41 2.85
C VAL A 54 -9.10 10.58 2.68
N THR A 55 -8.98 9.28 2.37
CA THR A 55 -10.15 8.39 2.27
C THR A 55 -10.88 8.28 3.61
N TYR A 56 -10.14 8.27 4.72
CA TYR A 56 -10.73 8.25 6.06
C TYR A 56 -11.62 9.47 6.33
N TYR A 57 -11.17 10.69 5.99
CA TYR A 57 -11.96 11.90 6.21
C TYR A 57 -13.03 12.15 5.13
N ALA A 58 -12.72 11.87 3.86
CA ALA A 58 -13.61 12.16 2.75
C ALA A 58 -14.66 11.06 2.52
N SER A 59 -14.51 9.87 3.11
CA SER A 59 -15.33 8.67 2.89
C SER A 59 -15.44 8.22 1.42
N SER A 60 -14.67 8.82 0.52
CA SER A 60 -14.67 8.54 -0.91
C SER A 60 -13.28 8.09 -1.38
N PRO A 61 -13.15 6.88 -1.95
CA PRO A 61 -11.86 6.35 -2.37
C PRO A 61 -11.28 7.08 -3.59
N TRP A 62 -12.13 7.66 -4.44
CA TRP A 62 -11.69 8.41 -5.63
C TRP A 62 -10.98 9.71 -5.25
N VAL A 63 -11.45 10.38 -4.19
CA VAL A 63 -10.82 11.59 -3.65
C VAL A 63 -9.48 11.24 -3.01
N GLY A 64 -9.40 10.11 -2.29
CA GLY A 64 -8.14 9.58 -1.76
C GLY A 64 -7.11 9.28 -2.84
N LEU A 65 -7.52 8.65 -3.93
CA LEU A 65 -6.66 8.37 -5.09
C LEU A 65 -6.13 9.66 -5.72
N GLY A 66 -7.00 10.65 -5.95
CA GLY A 66 -6.61 11.95 -6.49
C GLY A 66 -5.60 12.68 -5.59
N ALA A 67 -5.83 12.66 -4.28
CA ALA A 67 -4.91 13.25 -3.31
C ALA A 67 -3.55 12.53 -3.27
N ALA A 68 -3.53 11.21 -3.41
CA ALA A 68 -2.30 10.43 -3.45
C ALA A 68 -1.45 10.74 -4.70
N ILE A 69 -2.08 10.89 -5.87
CA ILE A 69 -1.41 11.29 -7.11
C ILE A 69 -0.78 12.68 -6.94
N LEU A 70 -1.52 13.64 -6.38
CA LEU A 70 -1.02 14.98 -6.13
C LEU A 70 0.14 15.00 -5.13
N ALA A 71 0.03 14.26 -4.02
CA ALA A 71 1.10 14.16 -3.03
C ALA A 71 2.37 13.52 -3.61
N GLY A 72 2.24 12.42 -4.36
CA GLY A 72 3.37 11.79 -5.05
C GLY A 72 4.02 12.72 -6.06
N ALA A 73 3.22 13.46 -6.84
CA ALA A 73 3.73 14.46 -7.79
C ALA A 73 4.47 15.62 -7.10
N LEU A 74 3.98 16.09 -5.95
CA LEU A 74 4.64 17.13 -5.16
C LEU A 74 5.99 16.67 -4.61
N VAL A 75 6.06 15.45 -4.07
CA VAL A 75 7.32 14.88 -3.56
C VAL A 75 8.31 14.66 -4.71
N ALA A 76 7.85 14.12 -5.84
CA ALA A 76 8.67 13.98 -7.04
C ALA A 76 9.17 15.33 -7.57
N TYR A 77 8.33 16.37 -7.52
CA TYR A 77 8.72 17.73 -7.89
C TYR A 77 9.82 18.30 -6.98
N ILE A 78 9.77 18.03 -5.68
CA ILE A 78 10.84 18.44 -4.74
C ILE A 78 12.18 17.75 -5.10
N ILE A 79 12.16 16.46 -5.41
CA ILE A 79 13.36 15.71 -5.86
C ILE A 79 13.90 16.28 -7.16
N ALA A 80 13.00 16.55 -8.13
CA ALA A 80 13.36 17.13 -9.41
C ALA A 80 13.97 18.53 -9.23
N LEU A 81 13.41 19.37 -8.37
CA LEU A 81 13.98 20.67 -8.06
C LEU A 81 15.37 20.55 -7.40
N ALA A 82 15.52 19.65 -6.43
CA ALA A 82 16.81 19.40 -5.76
C ALA A 82 17.89 18.95 -6.74
N SER A 83 17.58 18.00 -7.61
CA SER A 83 18.54 17.43 -8.57
C SER A 83 18.81 18.36 -9.76
N ILE A 84 17.79 19.03 -10.32
CA ILE A 84 17.92 19.85 -11.53
C ILE A 84 18.41 21.26 -11.19
N ARG A 85 17.80 21.93 -10.21
CA ARG A 85 18.11 23.33 -9.91
C ARG A 85 19.34 23.46 -9.01
N PHE A 86 19.45 22.60 -8.00
CA PHE A 86 20.55 22.66 -7.03
C PHE A 86 21.71 21.71 -7.35
N LYS A 87 21.61 20.93 -8.43
CA LYS A 87 22.63 19.96 -8.85
C LYS A 87 23.04 19.00 -7.73
N ALA A 88 22.09 18.66 -6.85
CA ALA A 88 22.31 17.70 -5.79
C ALA A 88 22.43 16.29 -6.36
N ASP A 89 23.19 15.45 -5.67
CA ASP A 89 23.31 14.03 -6.01
C ASP A 89 21.94 13.33 -5.85
N GLN A 90 21.50 12.66 -6.92
CA GLN A 90 20.21 11.97 -6.99
C GLN A 90 20.13 10.79 -6.02
N VAL A 91 21.26 10.14 -5.72
CA VAL A 91 21.37 9.06 -4.74
C VAL A 91 21.17 9.58 -3.33
N VAL A 92 21.86 10.67 -2.98
CA VAL A 92 21.78 11.25 -1.63
C VAL A 92 20.41 11.85 -1.36
N THR A 93 19.87 12.62 -2.31
CA THR A 93 18.53 13.22 -2.18
C THR A 93 17.42 12.16 -2.17
N GLY A 94 17.53 11.12 -3.00
CA GLY A 94 16.55 10.04 -3.07
C GLY A 94 16.54 9.16 -1.81
N THR A 95 17.72 8.75 -1.33
CA THR A 95 17.82 7.99 -0.08
C THR A 95 17.36 8.80 1.13
N GLY A 96 17.67 10.10 1.18
CA GLY A 96 17.18 11.01 2.22
C GLY A 96 15.66 11.06 2.29
N ILE A 97 14.99 11.09 1.13
CA ILE A 97 13.52 11.07 1.07
C ILE A 97 12.94 9.72 1.45
N ASN A 98 13.56 8.59 1.08
CA ASN A 98 13.14 7.29 1.58
C ASN A 98 13.18 7.22 3.11
N ILE A 99 14.30 7.66 3.72
CA ILE A 99 14.45 7.69 5.18
C ILE A 99 13.43 8.64 5.82
N MET A 100 13.19 9.79 5.21
CA MET A 100 12.17 10.73 5.68
C MET A 100 10.79 10.07 5.72
N PHE A 101 10.38 9.40 4.64
CA PHE A 101 9.07 8.76 4.55
C PHE A 101 8.96 7.40 5.26
N LEU A 102 10.08 6.80 5.67
CA LEU A 102 10.04 5.68 6.62
C LEU A 102 9.53 6.13 8.01
N GLY A 103 9.81 7.38 8.42
CA GLY A 103 9.41 7.91 9.72
C GLY A 103 8.19 8.84 9.68
N LEU A 104 8.03 9.64 8.62
CA LEU A 104 7.02 10.70 8.54
C LEU A 104 5.57 10.18 8.72
N PRO A 105 5.13 9.09 8.05
CA PRO A 105 3.78 8.56 8.23
C PRO A 105 3.51 8.11 9.67
N ALA A 106 4.53 7.59 10.37
CA ALA A 106 4.38 7.15 11.75
C ALA A 106 4.15 8.32 12.71
N VAL A 107 4.83 9.45 12.50
CA VAL A 107 4.64 10.67 13.29
C VAL A 107 3.29 11.32 12.96
N LEU A 108 2.95 11.41 11.67
CA LEU A 108 1.70 12.02 11.22
C LEU A 108 0.47 11.20 11.64
N SER A 109 0.53 9.87 11.61
CA SER A 109 -0.55 9.01 12.13
C SER A 109 -0.76 9.17 13.63
N GLY A 110 0.32 9.34 14.41
CA GLY A 110 0.22 9.67 15.83
C GLY A 110 -0.47 11.01 16.07
N ALA A 111 -0.18 12.02 15.26
CA ALA A 111 -0.80 13.35 15.36
C ALA A 111 -2.27 13.39 14.90
N LEU A 112 -2.62 12.68 13.82
CA LEU A 112 -3.95 12.71 13.23
C LEU A 112 -4.94 11.72 13.86
N PHE A 113 -4.46 10.53 14.20
CA PHE A 113 -5.32 9.40 14.60
C PHE A 113 -5.07 8.92 16.03
N LEU A 114 -4.20 9.60 16.79
CA LEU A 114 -3.75 9.18 18.13
C LEU A 114 -3.31 7.70 18.18
N SER A 115 -2.88 7.18 17.02
CA SER A 115 -2.50 5.78 16.81
C SER A 115 -1.05 5.74 16.38
N SER A 116 -0.23 5.03 17.13
CA SER A 116 1.21 4.94 16.89
C SER A 116 1.49 4.12 15.63
N GLY A 117 1.73 4.81 14.52
CA GLY A 117 2.19 4.19 13.27
C GLY A 117 1.08 3.71 12.34
N SER A 118 -0.14 3.48 12.83
CA SER A 118 -1.24 2.84 12.07
C SER A 118 -2.32 3.82 11.66
N THR A 119 -2.72 3.78 10.39
CA THR A 119 -3.98 4.39 9.95
C THR A 119 -5.15 3.50 10.39
N PRO A 120 -6.28 4.10 10.82
CA PRO A 120 -7.47 3.35 11.20
C PRO A 120 -8.02 2.56 10.01
N GLN A 121 -8.54 1.36 10.28
CA GLN A 121 -9.08 0.50 9.22
C GLN A 121 -10.33 1.15 8.61
N ILE A 122 -10.25 1.45 7.30
CA ILE A 122 -11.35 2.03 6.54
C ILE A 122 -12.47 0.97 6.39
N PRO A 123 -13.75 1.32 6.60
CA PRO A 123 -14.88 0.42 6.37
C PRO A 123 -14.87 -0.10 4.92
N LYS A 124 -15.23 -1.38 4.73
CA LYS A 124 -15.17 -2.05 3.42
C LYS A 124 -15.99 -1.36 2.31
N GLU A 125 -16.95 -0.54 2.73
CA GLU A 125 -17.88 0.24 1.92
C GLU A 125 -17.17 1.38 1.16
N ASN A 126 -16.11 1.93 1.76
CA ASN A 126 -15.37 3.08 1.23
C ASN A 126 -14.07 2.66 0.52
N LEU A 127 -13.84 1.37 0.31
CA LEU A 127 -12.73 0.85 -0.49
C LEU A 127 -13.03 1.01 -1.99
N LEU A 128 -11.99 1.17 -2.81
CA LEU A 128 -12.13 1.27 -4.27
C LEU A 128 -12.93 0.06 -4.81
N PRO A 129 -14.08 0.27 -5.47
CA PRO A 129 -14.97 -0.80 -5.91
C PRO A 129 -14.47 -1.60 -7.14
N THR A 130 -13.17 -1.59 -7.43
CA THR A 130 -12.63 -2.06 -8.73
C THR A 130 -11.41 -2.97 -8.65
N LEU A 131 -10.72 -3.08 -7.50
CA LEU A 131 -9.53 -3.94 -7.42
C LEU A 131 -9.84 -5.42 -7.09
N TYR A 132 -11.01 -5.70 -6.52
CA TYR A 132 -11.45 -7.08 -6.21
C TYR A 132 -12.04 -7.83 -7.41
N ARG A 133 -12.27 -7.14 -8.55
CA ARG A 133 -12.82 -7.74 -9.77
C ARG A 133 -11.76 -8.16 -10.78
N PHE A 134 -10.60 -7.50 -10.76
CA PHE A 134 -9.47 -7.75 -11.68
C PHE A 134 -8.45 -8.75 -11.14
N VAL A 135 -8.28 -8.80 -9.82
CA VAL A 135 -7.75 -10.02 -9.19
C VAL A 135 -8.92 -10.97 -9.22
N PRO A 136 -8.87 -12.14 -9.89
CA PRO A 136 -9.84 -13.17 -9.60
C PRO A 136 -9.76 -13.36 -8.10
N ALA A 137 -10.83 -13.00 -7.40
CA ALA A 137 -11.13 -13.56 -6.10
C ALA A 137 -11.24 -15.07 -6.33
N PHE A 138 -10.11 -15.76 -6.42
CA PHE A 138 -10.09 -17.18 -6.21
C PHE A 138 -10.71 -17.33 -4.83
N PRO A 139 -11.85 -18.03 -4.74
CA PRO A 139 -12.62 -18.12 -3.52
C PRO A 139 -11.69 -18.45 -2.37
N ASP A 140 -11.97 -17.95 -1.17
CA ASP A 140 -11.35 -18.38 0.08
C ASP A 140 -11.68 -19.86 0.41
N THR A 141 -11.73 -20.72 -0.61
CA THR A 141 -12.17 -22.12 -0.63
C THR A 141 -11.22 -23.01 -1.44
N PHE A 142 -9.95 -22.62 -1.63
CA PHE A 142 -8.93 -23.61 -1.98
C PHE A 142 -8.60 -24.46 -0.74
N CYS A 143 -9.58 -25.28 -0.35
CA CYS A 143 -9.51 -26.27 0.70
C CYS A 143 -8.64 -27.44 0.22
N ILE A 144 -7.33 -27.37 0.45
CA ILE A 144 -6.53 -28.59 0.61
C ILE A 144 -6.77 -29.09 2.05
N GLY A 145 -7.88 -29.80 2.24
CA GLY A 145 -8.36 -30.33 3.51
C GLY A 145 -9.68 -31.10 3.30
N ARG A 146 -10.08 -31.97 4.26
CA ARG A 146 -11.24 -32.87 4.10
C ARG A 146 -12.50 -32.10 3.66
N LEU A 147 -13.19 -32.68 2.67
CA LEU A 147 -14.42 -32.22 2.02
C LEU A 147 -15.63 -31.94 2.97
N SER A 148 -15.49 -32.12 4.28
CA SER A 148 -16.57 -31.95 5.25
C SER A 148 -16.83 -30.49 5.68
N ASP A 149 -15.92 -29.56 5.40
CA ASP A 149 -16.09 -28.13 5.78
C ASP A 149 -16.51 -27.22 4.61
N CYS A 150 -16.71 -27.78 3.40
CA CYS A 150 -17.15 -27.05 2.20
C CYS A 150 -18.68 -26.82 2.17
N GLY A 151 -19.26 -26.43 3.30
CA GLY A 151 -20.71 -26.28 3.44
C GLY A 151 -21.11 -25.14 4.37
N SER A 152 -21.00 -23.90 3.91
CA SER A 152 -22.01 -22.85 4.17
C SER A 152 -21.65 -21.54 3.46
N GLY A 153 -22.55 -21.11 2.58
CA GLY A 153 -22.45 -19.89 1.80
C GLY A 153 -22.58 -18.58 2.58
N PRO A 154 -22.65 -17.44 1.87
CA PRO A 154 -22.34 -16.13 2.41
C PRO A 154 -23.61 -15.40 2.87
N SER A 155 -24.10 -15.64 4.10
CA SER A 155 -25.08 -14.73 4.74
C SER A 155 -25.27 -14.85 6.26
N ALA A 156 -24.59 -15.74 6.98
CA ALA A 156 -24.94 -15.98 8.39
C ALA A 156 -23.75 -16.13 9.35
N LYS A 157 -22.99 -15.04 9.58
CA LYS A 157 -22.41 -14.73 10.92
C LYS A 157 -21.69 -13.37 10.95
N ILE A 158 -22.49 -12.31 10.90
CA ILE A 158 -22.14 -11.05 11.55
C ILE A 158 -22.20 -11.32 13.07
N ARG A 159 -21.15 -11.91 13.65
CA ARG A 159 -20.97 -11.95 15.12
C ARG A 159 -19.50 -11.89 15.48
N LYS A 160 -19.08 -10.69 15.86
CA LYS A 160 -17.99 -10.34 16.78
C LYS A 160 -16.90 -11.43 16.91
N ARG A 161 -15.94 -11.44 15.99
CA ARG A 161 -14.58 -11.87 16.32
C ARG A 161 -13.66 -10.67 16.13
N ARG A 162 -13.24 -10.11 17.27
CA ARG A 162 -12.12 -9.19 17.42
C ARG A 162 -10.97 -9.74 16.59
N MET A 163 -10.55 -9.02 15.55
CA MET A 163 -9.46 -9.47 14.68
C MET A 163 -8.19 -9.65 15.52
N PRO A 164 -7.52 -10.81 15.44
CA PRO A 164 -6.24 -11.00 16.12
C PRO A 164 -5.20 -10.01 15.55
N PRO A 165 -4.31 -9.46 16.41
CA PRO A 165 -3.43 -8.34 16.04
C PRO A 165 -2.48 -8.63 14.88
N ALA A 166 -2.27 -9.91 14.52
CA ALA A 166 -1.39 -10.32 13.42
C ALA A 166 -1.91 -9.95 12.02
N TRP A 167 -3.22 -9.77 11.84
CA TRP A 167 -3.81 -9.45 10.53
C TRP A 167 -3.88 -7.94 10.25
N ALA A 168 -3.71 -7.11 11.27
CA ALA A 168 -3.61 -5.66 11.12
C ALA A 168 -2.32 -5.25 10.40
N SER A 169 -1.22 -6.00 10.61
CA SER A 169 0.07 -5.75 9.97
C SER A 169 0.11 -6.09 8.47
N ILE A 170 -0.82 -6.92 7.98
CA ILE A 170 -0.87 -7.31 6.55
C ILE A 170 -1.66 -6.29 5.72
N ALA A 171 -2.65 -5.62 6.33
CA ALA A 171 -3.33 -4.48 5.72
C ALA A 171 -2.45 -3.22 5.65
N PHE A 172 -1.22 -3.29 6.18
CA PHE A 172 -0.31 -2.16 6.27
C PHE A 172 0.52 -1.92 5.01
N VAL A 173 0.48 -2.84 4.05
CA VAL A 173 1.27 -2.76 2.81
C VAL A 173 0.38 -2.54 1.57
N THR A 174 -0.92 -2.29 1.75
CA THR A 174 -1.84 -1.91 0.66
C THR A 174 -2.91 -0.95 1.14
#